data_AF-A0A366ZG39-F1
#
_entry.id   AF-A0A366ZG39-F1
#
_cell.length_a   1.000
_cell.length_b   1.000
_cell.length_c   1.000
_cell.angle_alpha   90.00
_cell.angle_beta   90.00
_cell.angle_gamma   90.00
#
_symmetry.space_group_name_H-M   'P 1'
#
loop_
_entity.id
_entity.type
_entity.pdbx_description
1 polymer ?
#
loop_
_entity_poly.entity_id
_entity_poly.type
_entity_poly.pdbx_seq_one_letter_code
_entity_poly.pdbx_strand_id
1 'polypeptide(L)'
;MLLLRTQLGSTLRGHRLRQRRTLRDVSGAARVSLGYLSEVERGQKEASSELLASICDALDVELADLLAEVSLELRVAGAGGVRALGQPVPAEAADAAVPAEETAAEETTVPAAEPALALVGGPARSALRRGETVSLAA
;
A
#
# COMPACT_ATOMS: atom_id res chain seq x y z
N MET A 1 18.45 -3.11 -18.33
CA MET A 1 17.06 -2.65 -18.53
C MET A 1 16.47 -2.38 -17.15
N LEU A 2 15.81 -1.24 -16.95
CA LEU A 2 15.24 -0.88 -15.64
C LEU A 2 13.87 -1.56 -15.47
N LEU A 3 13.74 -2.40 -14.45
CA LEU A 3 12.50 -3.13 -14.14
C LEU A 3 12.09 -2.85 -12.70
N LEU A 4 10.79 -2.70 -12.47
CA LEU A 4 10.24 -2.41 -11.15
C LEU A 4 10.57 -3.54 -10.16
N ARG A 5 10.38 -4.81 -10.54
CA ARG A 5 10.71 -5.96 -9.70
C ARG A 5 12.17 -5.98 -9.24
N THR A 6 13.09 -5.47 -10.04
CA THR A 6 14.52 -5.43 -9.69
C THR A 6 14.78 -4.38 -8.62
N GLN A 7 14.22 -3.17 -8.75
CA GLN A 7 14.40 -2.11 -7.74
C GLN A 7 13.63 -2.38 -6.46
N LEU A 8 12.43 -2.93 -6.57
CA LEU A 8 11.67 -3.39 -5.42
C LEU A 8 12.44 -4.46 -4.65
N GLY A 9 12.98 -5.46 -5.37
CA GLY A 9 13.77 -6.54 -4.79
C GLY A 9 15.06 -6.06 -4.11
N SER A 10 15.81 -5.14 -4.73
CA SER A 10 17.01 -4.56 -4.13
C SER A 10 16.71 -3.73 -2.89
N THR A 11 15.63 -2.93 -2.92
CA THR A 11 15.21 -2.09 -1.78
C THR A 11 14.82 -2.98 -0.59
N LEU A 12 13.99 -4.01 -0.82
CA LEU A 12 13.61 -5.00 0.21
C LEU A 12 14.82 -5.71 0.81
N ARG A 13 15.75 -6.16 -0.06
CA ARG A 13 17.01 -6.78 0.37
C ARG A 13 17.83 -5.82 1.22
N GLY A 14 17.91 -4.55 0.83
CA GLY A 14 18.59 -3.49 1.58
C GLY A 14 18.03 -3.33 2.99
N HIS A 15 16.70 -3.24 3.13
CA HIS A 15 16.03 -3.21 4.44
C HIS A 15 16.35 -4.44 5.29
N ARG A 16 16.21 -5.65 4.73
CA ARG A 16 16.53 -6.89 5.44
C ARG A 16 17.98 -6.91 5.96
N LEU A 17 18.94 -6.51 5.11
CA LEU A 17 20.35 -6.50 5.46
C LEU A 17 20.69 -5.42 6.49
N ARG A 18 20.08 -4.22 6.41
CA ARG A 18 20.22 -3.17 7.43
C ARG A 18 19.74 -3.64 8.80
N GLN A 19 18.67 -4.41 8.84
CA GLN A 19 18.14 -5.05 10.06
C GLN A 19 18.96 -6.27 10.52
N ARG A 20 20.00 -6.67 9.78
CA ARG A 20 20.83 -7.87 10.02
C ARG A 20 20.01 -9.17 10.09
N ARG A 21 18.89 -9.24 9.36
CA ARG A 21 18.02 -10.43 9.33
C ARG A 21 18.37 -11.34 8.17
N THR A 22 18.22 -12.64 8.38
CA THR A 22 18.43 -13.64 7.33
C THR A 22 17.18 -13.79 6.46
N LEU A 23 17.34 -14.40 5.27
CA LEU A 23 16.20 -14.75 4.43
C LEU A 23 15.20 -15.64 5.19
N ARG A 24 15.67 -16.55 6.05
CA ARG A 24 14.82 -17.45 6.83
C ARG A 24 13.96 -16.69 7.83
N ASP A 25 14.52 -15.68 8.48
CA ASP A 25 13.80 -14.88 9.49
C ASP A 25 12.63 -14.12 8.86
N VAL A 26 12.87 -13.51 7.69
CA VAL A 26 11.85 -12.73 6.99
C VAL A 26 10.86 -13.64 6.28
N SER A 27 11.31 -14.69 5.58
CA SER A 27 10.42 -15.60 4.87
C SER A 27 9.47 -16.32 5.82
N GLY A 28 9.95 -16.69 7.01
CA GLY A 28 9.13 -17.30 8.06
C GLY A 28 8.05 -16.36 8.57
N ALA A 29 8.39 -15.11 8.88
CA ALA A 29 7.43 -14.09 9.32
C ALA A 29 6.41 -13.74 8.22
N ALA A 30 6.85 -13.60 6.97
CA ALA A 30 6.01 -13.27 5.82
C ALA A 30 5.20 -14.47 5.28
N ARG A 31 5.37 -15.67 5.86
CA ARG A 31 4.71 -16.93 5.43
C ARG A 31 4.94 -17.27 3.96
N VAL A 32 6.13 -16.98 3.45
CA VAL A 32 6.57 -17.35 2.09
C VAL A 32 7.74 -18.31 2.14
N SER A 33 8.02 -18.99 1.04
CA SER A 33 9.21 -19.85 0.97
C SER A 33 10.49 -19.01 0.92
N LEU A 34 11.56 -19.52 1.51
CA LEU A 34 12.88 -18.88 1.48
C LEU A 34 13.36 -18.69 0.02
N GLY A 35 13.14 -19.70 -0.83
CA GLY A 35 13.48 -19.65 -2.25
C GLY A 35 12.72 -18.55 -2.98
N TYR A 36 11.42 -18.41 -2.72
CA TYR A 36 10.60 -17.36 -3.32
C TYR A 36 11.08 -15.96 -2.90
N LEU A 37 11.32 -15.72 -1.61
CA LEU A 37 11.86 -14.44 -1.15
C LEU A 37 13.22 -14.12 -1.80
N SER A 38 14.09 -15.13 -1.94
CA SER A 38 15.39 -14.98 -2.61
C SER A 38 15.24 -14.61 -4.10
N GLU A 39 14.28 -15.20 -4.81
CA GLU A 39 13.99 -14.83 -6.19
C GLU A 39 13.41 -13.41 -6.31
N VAL A 40 12.54 -13.00 -5.39
CA VAL A 40 11.99 -11.63 -5.32
C VAL A 40 13.11 -10.61 -5.07
N GLU A 41 13.97 -10.82 -4.07
CA GLU A 41 15.10 -9.92 -3.76
C GLU A 41 16.10 -9.77 -4.91
N ARG A 42 16.18 -10.75 -5.80
CA ARG A 42 17.02 -10.73 -7.00
C ARG A 42 16.29 -10.18 -8.23
N GLY A 43 15.02 -9.78 -8.11
CA GLY A 43 14.19 -9.30 -9.22
C GLY A 43 13.88 -10.37 -10.27
N GLN A 44 13.85 -11.65 -9.87
CA GLN A 44 13.50 -12.78 -10.75
C GLN A 44 12.00 -13.09 -10.72
N LYS A 45 11.27 -12.62 -9.70
CA LYS A 45 9.82 -12.78 -9.55
C LYS A 45 9.16 -11.42 -9.35
N GLU A 46 7.94 -11.31 -9.87
CA GLU A 46 7.00 -10.25 -9.54
C GLU A 46 6.22 -10.73 -8.32
N ALA A 47 6.29 -10.00 -7.20
CA ALA A 47 5.47 -10.31 -6.03
C ALA A 47 4.04 -9.80 -6.25
N SER A 48 3.04 -10.58 -5.84
CA SER A 48 1.67 -10.02 -5.77
C SER A 48 1.62 -8.93 -4.70
N SER A 49 0.60 -8.06 -4.78
CA SER A 49 0.42 -6.99 -3.80
C SER A 49 0.27 -7.53 -2.37
N GLU A 50 -0.40 -8.68 -2.19
CA GLU A 50 -0.57 -9.35 -0.91
C GLU A 50 0.76 -9.89 -0.36
N LEU A 51 1.58 -10.50 -1.22
CA LEU A 51 2.89 -11.01 -0.81
C LEU A 51 3.86 -9.87 -0.49
N LEU A 52 3.79 -8.78 -1.26
CA LEU A 52 4.58 -7.58 -0.99
C LEU A 52 4.21 -6.97 0.36
N ALA A 53 2.91 -6.84 0.66
CA ALA A 53 2.44 -6.37 1.96
C ALA A 53 2.94 -7.28 3.10
N SER A 54 2.82 -8.60 2.97
CA SER A 54 3.31 -9.56 3.97
C SER A 54 4.83 -9.44 4.22
N ILE A 55 5.62 -9.20 3.17
CA ILE A 55 7.07 -8.99 3.29
C ILE A 55 7.38 -7.65 3.96
N CYS A 56 6.63 -6.58 3.64
CA CYS A 56 6.77 -5.27 4.28
C CYS A 56 6.44 -5.34 5.77
N ASP A 57 5.32 -5.98 6.13
CA ASP A 57 4.93 -6.24 7.52
C ASP A 57 6.00 -7.05 8.25
N ALA A 58 6.54 -8.09 7.61
CA ALA A 58 7.61 -8.90 8.18
C ALA A 58 8.89 -8.10 8.41
N LEU A 59 9.13 -7.04 7.64
CA LEU A 59 10.28 -6.13 7.75
C LEU A 59 9.99 -4.90 8.61
N ASP A 60 8.78 -4.72 9.14
CA ASP A 60 8.37 -3.50 9.87
C ASP A 60 8.62 -2.22 9.04
N VAL A 61 8.25 -2.28 7.76
CA VAL A 61 8.36 -1.17 6.80
C VAL A 61 6.98 -0.88 6.22
N GLU A 62 6.59 0.39 6.17
CA GLU A 62 5.36 0.77 5.48
C GLU A 62 5.51 0.66 3.95
N LEU A 63 4.50 0.09 3.29
CA LEU A 63 4.53 -0.06 1.83
C LEU A 63 4.68 1.28 1.10
N ALA A 64 4.07 2.35 1.62
CA ALA A 64 4.16 3.68 1.04
C ALA A 64 5.61 4.20 1.04
N ASP A 65 6.32 4.02 2.16
CA ASP A 65 7.72 4.43 2.30
C ASP A 65 8.63 3.64 1.38
N LEU A 66 8.42 2.31 1.29
CA LEU A 66 9.14 1.45 0.35
C LEU A 66 8.97 1.95 -1.09
N LEU A 67 7.73 2.24 -1.50
CA LEU A 67 7.44 2.72 -2.86
C LEU A 67 8.01 4.11 -3.12
N ALA A 68 8.07 4.98 -2.10
CA ALA A 68 8.72 6.27 -2.20
C ALA A 68 10.24 6.14 -2.41
N GLU A 69 10.90 5.24 -1.67
CA GLU A 69 12.32 4.92 -1.82
C GLU A 69 12.61 4.34 -3.21
N VAL A 70 11.81 3.35 -3.66
CA VAL A 70 11.91 2.77 -5.01
C VAL A 70 11.71 3.83 -6.09
N SER A 71 10.75 4.75 -5.91
CA SER A 71 10.54 5.86 -6.84
C SER A 71 11.79 6.71 -6.98
N LEU A 72 12.44 7.04 -5.86
CA LEU A 72 13.69 7.81 -5.83
C LEU A 72 14.82 7.05 -6.54
N GLU A 73 15.02 5.77 -6.21
CA GLU A 73 16.05 4.93 -6.83
C GLU A 73 15.85 4.80 -8.35
N LEU A 74 14.60 4.68 -8.81
CA LEU A 74 14.27 4.65 -10.23
C LEU A 74 14.65 5.97 -10.94
N ARG A 75 14.51 7.14 -10.29
CA ARG A 75 14.93 8.42 -10.90
C ARG A 75 16.44 8.49 -11.05
N VAL A 76 17.16 8.04 -10.03
CA VAL A 76 18.63 8.03 -10.03
C VAL A 76 19.15 7.06 -11.08
N ALA A 77 18.61 5.84 -11.12
CA ALA A 77 19.00 4.81 -12.08
C ALA A 77 18.58 5.15 -13.52
N GLY A 78 17.51 5.93 -13.70
CA GLY A 78 16.95 6.29 -15.00
C GLY A 78 17.69 7.41 -15.74
N ALA A 79 18.63 8.12 -15.10
CA ALA A 79 19.45 9.20 -15.69
C ALA A 79 18.69 10.27 -16.53
N GLY A 80 17.37 10.34 -16.41
CA GLY A 80 16.48 11.24 -17.13
C GLY A 80 15.40 11.73 -16.19
N GLY A 81 15.21 13.05 -16.13
CA GLY A 81 14.27 13.68 -15.20
C GLY A 81 12.87 13.06 -15.30
N VAL A 82 12.27 12.78 -14.14
CA VAL A 82 10.90 12.26 -14.10
C VAL A 82 9.95 13.40 -14.50
N ARG A 83 9.28 13.22 -15.64
CA ARG A 83 8.25 14.15 -16.11
C ARG A 83 6.99 13.91 -15.27
N ALA A 84 6.40 14.98 -14.75
CA ALA A 84 5.12 14.89 -14.07
C ALA A 84 4.07 14.30 -15.03
N LEU A 85 3.37 13.26 -14.59
CA LEU A 85 2.29 12.59 -15.37
C LEU A 85 1.00 13.43 -15.39
N GLY A 86 0.98 14.57 -14.71
CA GLY A 86 -0.06 15.59 -14.71
C GLY A 86 0.41 16.85 -13.96
N GLN A 87 -0.13 18.01 -14.29
CA GLN A 87 0.07 19.21 -13.46
C GLN A 87 -0.86 19.08 -12.24
N PRO A 88 -0.39 19.38 -11.01
CA PRO A 88 -1.33 19.56 -9.91
C PRO A 88 -2.26 20.69 -10.30
N VAL A 89 -3.53 20.38 -10.57
CA VAL A 89 -4.55 21.41 -10.74
C VAL A 89 -4.64 22.10 -9.38
N PRO A 90 -4.37 23.42 -9.31
CA PRO A 90 -4.48 24.14 -8.04
C PRO A 90 -5.88 23.92 -7.47
N ALA A 91 -5.95 23.59 -6.18
CA ALA A 91 -7.17 23.24 -5.47
C ALA A 91 -8.28 24.33 -5.54
N GLU A 92 -7.93 25.54 -5.98
CA GLU A 92 -8.86 26.65 -6.20
C GLU A 92 -9.77 26.48 -7.42
N ALA A 93 -9.47 25.60 -8.37
CA ALA A 93 -10.33 25.36 -9.54
C ALA A 93 -11.45 24.33 -9.29
N ALA A 94 -11.43 23.62 -8.14
CA ALA A 94 -12.43 22.59 -7.83
C ALA A 94 -13.76 23.16 -7.29
N ASP A 95 -13.78 24.42 -6.84
CA ASP A 95 -14.98 25.06 -6.27
C ASP A 95 -15.81 25.82 -7.32
N ALA A 96 -15.38 25.85 -8.59
CA ALA A 96 -16.02 26.62 -9.67
C ALA A 96 -16.80 25.78 -10.69
N ALA A 97 -16.94 24.46 -10.48
CA ALA A 97 -17.57 23.57 -11.45
C ALA A 97 -18.60 22.62 -10.80
N VAL A 98 -19.67 23.22 -10.26
CA VAL A 98 -20.99 22.56 -10.21
C VAL A 98 -22.01 23.53 -10.80
N PRO A 99 -22.39 23.44 -12.08
CA PRO A 99 -23.60 24.11 -12.54
C PRO A 99 -24.80 23.35 -11.96
N ALA A 100 -25.69 24.10 -11.31
CA ALA A 100 -26.95 23.62 -10.76
C ALA A 100 -27.81 23.00 -11.87
N GLU A 101 -28.16 21.73 -11.72
CA GLU A 101 -29.27 21.12 -12.47
C GLU A 101 -30.57 21.42 -11.73
N GLU A 102 -31.38 22.31 -12.32
CA GLU A 102 -32.75 22.61 -11.88
C GLU A 102 -33.73 21.72 -12.66
N THR A 103 -34.13 20.63 -11.99
CA THR A 103 -35.43 19.93 -11.98
C THR A 103 -36.38 19.98 -13.20
N ALA A 104 -36.76 18.79 -13.68
CA ALA A 104 -38.14 18.52 -14.09
C ALA A 104 -38.51 17.05 -13.78
N ALA A 105 -39.63 16.89 -13.09
CA ALA A 105 -40.17 15.61 -12.63
C ALA A 105 -40.95 14.89 -13.74
N GLU A 106 -40.82 13.55 -13.78
CA GLU A 106 -41.85 12.67 -14.33
C GLU A 106 -41.92 11.39 -13.49
N GLU A 107 -43.01 11.26 -12.73
CA GLU A 107 -43.42 10.04 -12.04
C GLU A 107 -43.90 9.01 -13.07
N THR A 108 -43.37 7.78 -13.04
CA THR A 108 -44.10 6.59 -13.49
C THR A 108 -43.59 5.35 -12.73
N THR A 109 -44.34 5.01 -11.67
CA THR A 109 -44.63 3.68 -11.12
C THR A 109 -43.51 2.66 -10.93
N VAL A 110 -43.19 2.40 -9.66
CA VAL A 110 -42.43 1.24 -9.15
C VAL A 110 -43.39 0.08 -8.86
N PRO A 111 -43.12 -1.17 -9.27
CA PRO A 111 -43.60 -2.34 -8.56
C PRO A 111 -42.53 -2.86 -7.58
N ALA A 112 -42.97 -3.14 -6.36
CA ALA A 112 -42.17 -3.64 -5.24
C ALA A 112 -41.85 -5.15 -5.34
N ALA A 113 -40.66 -5.54 -4.84
CA ALA A 113 -40.24 -6.84 -4.24
C ALA A 113 -38.69 -6.91 -4.32
N GLU A 114 -37.85 -7.19 -3.32
CA GLU A 114 -37.88 -7.58 -1.90
C GLU A 114 -36.48 -7.23 -1.31
N PRO A 115 -36.29 -7.08 0.03
CA PRO A 115 -34.99 -6.82 0.62
C PRO A 115 -34.28 -8.12 1.04
N ALA A 116 -33.13 -8.43 0.44
CA ALA A 116 -32.23 -9.47 0.93
C ALA A 116 -31.31 -8.91 2.03
N LEU A 117 -31.76 -9.00 3.29
CA LEU A 117 -30.91 -9.21 4.48
C LEU A 117 -30.10 -10.52 4.25
N ALA A 118 -28.88 -10.80 4.73
CA ALA A 118 -28.10 -10.28 5.85
C ALA A 118 -26.65 -10.86 5.83
N LEU A 119 -25.72 -10.08 6.39
CA LEU A 119 -24.65 -10.45 7.36
C LEU A 119 -23.85 -11.77 7.22
N VAL A 120 -22.54 -11.64 6.98
CA VAL A 120 -21.44 -12.28 7.74
C VAL A 120 -20.27 -11.27 7.70
N GLY A 121 -19.91 -10.54 8.76
CA GLY A 121 -19.24 -11.08 9.94
C GLY A 121 -17.71 -11.00 9.76
N GLY A 122 -17.11 -9.81 9.87
CA GLY A 122 -15.65 -9.63 9.92
C GLY A 122 -15.28 -8.75 11.12
N PRO A 123 -14.29 -9.10 11.95
CA PRO A 123 -14.07 -8.43 13.23
C PRO A 123 -13.54 -7.00 12.99
N ALA A 124 -14.25 -6.04 13.58
CA ALA A 124 -13.78 -4.67 13.74
C ALA A 124 -12.45 -4.68 14.52
N ARG A 125 -11.45 -3.99 13.97
CA ARG A 125 -10.15 -3.80 14.60
C ARG A 125 -10.33 -3.28 16.02
N SER A 126 -9.82 -4.02 17.00
CA SER A 126 -9.69 -3.57 18.37
C SER A 126 -8.77 -2.35 18.40
N ALA A 127 -9.34 -1.17 18.66
CA ALA A 127 -8.61 0.03 19.03
C ALA A 127 -7.75 -0.29 20.26
N LEU A 128 -6.44 -0.43 20.05
CA LEU A 128 -5.49 -0.53 21.15
C LEU A 128 -5.54 0.77 21.94
N ARG A 129 -5.84 0.59 23.22
CA ARG A 129 -6.15 1.60 24.22
C ARG A 129 -5.01 2.61 24.35
N ARG A 130 -5.39 3.88 24.34
CA ARG A 130 -4.61 4.94 25.00
C ARG A 130 -4.67 4.72 26.52
N GLY A 131 -3.49 4.59 27.13
CA GLY A 131 -3.27 4.97 28.52
C GLY A 131 -2.82 3.85 29.45
N GLU A 132 -1.51 3.69 29.62
CA GLU A 132 -0.89 3.39 30.93
C GLU A 132 0.41 4.20 31.03
N THR A 133 0.35 5.29 31.80
CA THR A 133 1.55 5.95 32.33
C THR A 133 1.85 5.30 33.67
N VAL A 134 2.90 4.49 33.72
CA VAL A 134 3.52 4.09 34.98
C VAL A 134 4.62 5.11 35.25
N SER A 135 4.41 6.03 36.18
CA SER A 135 5.47 6.86 36.74
C SER A 135 5.67 6.46 38.20
N LEU A 136 6.88 5.95 38.46
CA LEU A 136 7.41 5.55 39.75
C LEU A 136 7.53 6.73 40.71
N ALA A 137 7.36 6.43 41.98
CA ALA A 137 7.75 7.24 43.12
C ALA A 137 9.25 7.58 43.11
N ALA A 138 9.56 8.81 43.51
CA ALA A 138 10.76 9.22 44.24
C ALA A 138 10.37 10.37 45.18
#